data_AF-A0A1E1WTP2-F1
#
_entry.id   AF-A0A1E1WTP2-F1
#
_cell.length_a   1.000
_cell.length_b   1.000
_cell.length_c   1.000
_cell.angle_alpha   90.00
_cell.angle_beta   90.00
_cell.angle_gamma   90.00
#
_symmetry.space_group_name_H-M   'P 1'
#
loop_
_entity.id
_entity.type
_entity.pdbx_description
1 polymer ?
#
loop_
_entity_poly.entity_id
_entity_poly.type
_entity_poly.pdbx_seq_one_letter_code
_entity_poly.pdbx_strand_id
1 'polypeptide(L)'
;RYCNIHNYDYDNSSVHIIIAFLTEVFESGAQYGTIHSYKSALSLLLGHNLLNNNDVCRFMKGVFRLRPTKPKYDLTWDPAVVLNYLALQWPNEDLSLENLS
;
A
#
# COMPACT_ATOMS: atom_id res chain seq x y z
N ARG A 1 -7.53 17.61 -9.04
CA ARG A 1 -6.81 17.80 -10.32
C ARG A 1 -7.47 17.02 -11.45
N TYR A 2 -7.56 15.69 -11.37
CA TYR A 2 -8.19 14.84 -12.39
C TYR A 2 -9.60 15.33 -12.82
N CYS A 3 -10.52 15.52 -11.87
CA CYS A 3 -11.87 15.97 -12.18
C CYS A 3 -11.90 17.34 -12.89
N ASN A 4 -11.00 18.26 -12.53
CA ASN A 4 -10.92 19.57 -13.18
C ASN A 4 -10.44 19.46 -14.64
N ILE A 5 -9.45 18.60 -14.91
CA ILE A 5 -8.92 18.38 -16.27
C ILE A 5 -9.99 17.77 -17.19
N HIS A 6 -10.78 16.82 -16.67
CA HIS A 6 -11.80 16.12 -17.45
C HIS A 6 -13.20 16.75 -17.35
N ASN A 7 -13.32 17.89 -16.66
CA ASN A 7 -14.58 18.58 -16.40
C ASN A 7 -15.67 17.67 -15.79
N TYR A 8 -15.26 16.84 -14.82
CA TYR A 8 -16.15 15.96 -14.05
C TYR A 8 -16.55 16.61 -12.74
N ASP A 9 -17.82 16.44 -12.39
CA ASP A 9 -18.30 16.67 -11.04
C ASP A 9 -17.94 15.47 -10.15
N TYR A 10 -17.33 15.74 -9.00
CA TYR A 10 -16.94 14.69 -8.06
C TYR A 10 -18.15 14.08 -7.36
N ASP A 11 -19.24 14.84 -7.18
CA ASP A 11 -20.46 14.38 -6.49
C ASP A 11 -21.26 13.36 -7.32
N ASN A 12 -21.08 13.35 -8.65
CA ASN A 12 -21.71 12.40 -9.56
C ASN A 12 -20.73 11.36 -10.12
N SER A 13 -19.80 10.91 -9.27
CA SER A 13 -18.78 9.93 -9.64
C SER A 13 -19.40 8.55 -9.92
N SER A 14 -19.08 7.96 -11.07
CA SER A 14 -19.45 6.59 -11.42
C SER A 14 -18.25 5.63 -11.31
N VAL A 15 -18.53 4.32 -11.26
CA VAL A 15 -17.49 3.27 -11.25
C VAL A 15 -16.55 3.41 -12.46
N HIS A 16 -17.06 3.78 -13.63
CA HIS A 16 -16.26 3.99 -14.83
C HIS A 16 -15.25 5.13 -14.65
N ILE A 17 -15.67 6.28 -14.08
CA ILE A 17 -14.79 7.43 -13.84
C ILE A 17 -13.69 7.06 -12.84
N ILE A 18 -14.03 6.30 -11.80
CA ILE A 18 -13.06 5.81 -10.81
C ILE A 18 -12.03 4.90 -11.47
N ILE A 19 -12.46 3.94 -12.27
CA ILE A 19 -11.54 3.04 -12.98
C ILE A 19 -10.65 3.84 -13.94
N ALA A 20 -11.20 4.79 -14.70
CA ALA A 20 -10.42 5.64 -15.59
C ALA A 20 -9.33 6.44 -14.84
N PHE A 21 -9.69 7.04 -13.71
CA PHE A 21 -8.72 7.73 -12.85
C PHE A 21 -7.63 6.79 -12.34
N LEU A 22 -8.01 5.62 -11.79
CA LEU A 22 -7.05 4.66 -11.26
C LEU A 22 -6.16 4.06 -12.37
N THR A 23 -6.66 3.97 -13.61
CA THR A 23 -5.88 3.59 -14.79
C THR A 23 -4.81 4.65 -15.10
N GLU A 24 -5.14 5.94 -15.09
CA GLU A 24 -4.14 7.01 -15.29
C GLU A 24 -3.06 6.95 -14.19
N VAL A 25 -3.46 6.73 -12.93
CA VAL A 25 -2.52 6.54 -11.82
C VAL A 25 -1.62 5.32 -12.07
N PHE A 26 -2.17 4.21 -12.57
CA PHE A 26 -1.38 3.02 -12.90
C PHE A 26 -0.38 3.27 -14.04
N GLU A 27 -0.82 3.94 -15.11
CA GLU A 27 -0.03 4.31 -16.29
C GLU A 27 1.09 5.30 -15.94
N SER A 28 0.88 6.16 -14.94
CA SER A 28 1.95 7.03 -14.40
C SER A 28 3.10 6.27 -13.71
N GLY A 29 2.98 4.95 -13.56
CA GLY A 29 4.00 4.10 -12.93
C GLY A 29 3.78 3.87 -11.43
N ALA A 30 2.64 4.26 -10.86
CA ALA A 30 2.36 4.12 -9.44
C ALA A 30 2.35 2.65 -8.98
N GLN A 31 2.95 2.37 -7.82
CA GLN A 31 2.95 1.02 -7.25
C GLN A 31 1.55 0.61 -6.79
N TYR A 32 1.31 -0.71 -6.68
CA TYR A 32 0.02 -1.24 -6.20
C TYR A 32 -0.44 -0.59 -4.89
N GLY A 33 0.48 -0.42 -3.93
CA GLY A 33 0.18 0.22 -2.65
C GLY A 33 -0.35 1.65 -2.81
N THR A 34 0.25 2.44 -3.71
CA THR A 34 -0.19 3.81 -4.00
C THR A 34 -1.59 3.83 -4.61
N ILE A 35 -1.86 2.97 -5.60
CA ILE A 35 -3.19 2.86 -6.24
C ILE A 35 -4.24 2.43 -5.21
N HIS A 36 -3.88 1.49 -4.32
CA HIS A 36 -4.73 1.05 -3.24
C HIS A 36 -5.03 2.18 -2.24
N SER A 37 -4.04 3.02 -1.91
CA SER A 37 -4.26 4.21 -1.08
C SER A 37 -5.21 5.22 -1.74
N TYR A 38 -5.10 5.45 -3.05
CA TYR A 38 -6.07 6.27 -3.79
C TYR A 38 -7.48 5.67 -3.73
N LYS A 39 -7.62 4.35 -3.92
CA LYS A 39 -8.90 3.66 -3.74
C LYS A 39 -9.47 3.89 -2.33
N SER A 40 -8.66 3.75 -1.29
CA SER A 40 -9.13 3.96 0.09
C SER A 40 -9.56 5.40 0.34
N ALA A 41 -8.82 6.39 -0.16
CA ALA A 41 -9.19 7.81 -0.06
C ALA A 41 -10.51 8.11 -0.78
N LEU A 42 -10.68 7.59 -2.00
CA LEU A 42 -11.93 7.71 -2.75
C LEU A 42 -13.10 7.02 -2.03
N SER A 43 -12.85 5.93 -1.30
CA SER A 43 -13.88 5.22 -0.55
C SER A 43 -14.39 6.02 0.64
N LEU A 44 -13.53 6.86 1.22
CA LEU A 44 -13.91 7.78 2.29
C LEU A 44 -14.75 8.95 1.75
N LEU A 45 -14.41 9.46 0.55
CA LEU A 45 -15.07 10.62 -0.05
C LEU A 45 -16.41 10.28 -0.71
N LEU A 46 -16.47 9.18 -1.47
CA LEU A 46 -17.61 8.80 -2.32
C LEU A 46 -18.50 7.72 -1.68
N GLY A 47 -18.08 7.21 -0.52
CA GLY A 47 -18.76 6.12 0.18
C GLY A 47 -18.32 4.72 -0.27
N HIS A 48 -18.37 3.79 0.68
CA HIS A 48 -17.80 2.46 0.55
C HIS A 48 -18.52 1.57 -0.49
N ASN A 49 -19.82 1.80 -0.71
CA ASN A 49 -20.63 0.99 -1.62
C ASN A 49 -20.19 1.12 -3.09
N LEU A 50 -19.77 2.31 -3.51
CA LEU A 50 -19.34 2.59 -4.88
C LEU A 50 -18.00 1.89 -5.20
N LEU A 51 -17.09 1.86 -4.22
CA LEU A 51 -15.73 1.32 -4.40
C LEU A 51 -15.55 -0.15 -4.03
N ASN A 52 -16.58 -0.77 -3.43
CA ASN A 52 -16.68 -2.22 -3.27
C ASN A 52 -17.46 -2.89 -4.40
N ASN A 53 -17.71 -2.17 -5.50
CA ASN A 53 -18.25 -2.75 -6.71
C ASN A 53 -17.30 -3.83 -7.29
N ASN A 54 -17.89 -4.88 -7.88
CA ASN A 54 -17.18 -5.99 -8.48
C ASN A 54 -16.15 -5.54 -9.53
N ASP A 55 -16.44 -4.50 -10.31
CA ASP A 55 -15.55 -4.02 -11.38
C ASP A 55 -14.30 -3.36 -10.81
N VAL A 56 -14.43 -2.56 -9.76
CA VAL A 56 -13.28 -1.97 -9.03
C VAL A 56 -12.43 -3.09 -8.40
N CYS A 57 -13.08 -4.10 -7.81
CA CYS A 57 -12.38 -5.26 -7.26
C CYS A 57 -11.62 -6.06 -8.33
N ARG A 58 -12.23 -6.28 -9.51
CA ARG A 58 -11.58 -6.97 -10.64
C ARG A 58 -10.43 -6.14 -11.21
N PHE A 59 -10.62 -4.82 -11.33
CA PHE A 59 -9.57 -3.89 -11.72
C PHE A 59 -8.36 -3.99 -10.77
N MET A 60 -8.58 -3.87 -9.46
CA MET A 60 -7.49 -3.96 -8.47
C MET A 60 -6.77 -5.32 -8.50
N LYS A 61 -7.49 -6.42 -8.74
CA LYS A 61 -6.88 -7.74 -8.98
C LYS A 61 -6.00 -7.75 -10.23
N GLY A 62 -6.44 -7.08 -11.31
CA GLY A 62 -5.63 -6.88 -12.52
C GLY A 62 -4.35 -6.11 -12.24
N VAL A 63 -4.46 -4.98 -11.53
CA VAL A 63 -3.29 -4.17 -11.12
C VAL A 63 -2.31 -5.01 -10.30
N PHE A 64 -2.79 -5.80 -9.32
CA PHE A 64 -1.93 -6.67 -8.52
C PHE A 64 -1.21 -7.73 -9.36
N ARG A 65 -1.89 -8.33 -10.35
CA ARG A 65 -1.29 -9.33 -11.23
C ARG A 65 -0.23 -8.73 -12.15
N LEU A 66 -0.45 -7.52 -12.65
CA LEU A 66 0.49 -6.82 -13.53
C LEU A 66 1.68 -6.24 -12.75
N ARG A 67 1.44 -5.76 -11.53
CA ARG A 67 2.45 -5.11 -10.68
C ARG A 67 2.28 -5.57 -9.22
N PRO A 68 2.75 -6.79 -8.89
CA PRO A 68 2.63 -7.32 -7.54
C PRO A 68 3.46 -6.48 -6.56
N THR A 69 3.02 -6.43 -5.31
CA THR A 69 3.78 -5.78 -4.24
C THR A 69 5.07 -6.57 -4.00
N LYS A 70 6.21 -5.91 -4.15
CA LYS A 70 7.50 -6.48 -3.77
C LYS A 70 7.73 -6.30 -2.27
N PRO A 71 8.37 -7.28 -1.60
CA PRO A 71 8.85 -7.06 -0.24
C PRO A 71 9.76 -5.83 -0.21
N LYS A 72 9.73 -5.08 0.90
CA LYS A 72 10.57 -3.89 1.08
C LYS A 72 12.07 -4.23 1.09
N TYR A 73 12.41 -5.44 1.53
CA TYR A 73 13.77 -5.92 1.67
C TYR A 73 13.94 -7.20 0.83
N ASP A 74 15.00 -7.23 0.03
CA ASP A 74 15.38 -8.42 -0.74
C ASP A 74 16.04 -9.49 0.15
N LEU A 75 16.57 -9.07 1.30
CA LEU A 75 17.20 -9.92 2.30
C LEU A 75 16.79 -9.44 3.69
N THR A 76 16.52 -10.38 4.59
CA THR A 76 16.42 -10.10 6.03
C THR A 76 17.78 -10.35 6.68
N TRP A 77 18.13 -9.56 7.69
CA TRP A 77 19.33 -9.80 8.49
C TRP A 77 19.20 -11.12 9.27
N ASP A 78 20.34 -11.74 9.61
CA ASP A 78 20.38 -12.98 10.39
C ASP A 78 20.25 -12.69 11.90
N PRO A 79 19.12 -13.07 12.55
CA PRO A 79 18.92 -12.85 13.98
C PRO A 79 19.93 -13.58 14.85
N ALA A 80 20.56 -14.66 14.36
CA ALA A 80 21.54 -15.42 15.13
C ALA A 80 22.74 -14.55 15.53
N VAL A 81 23.15 -13.58 14.72
CA VAL A 81 24.28 -12.70 15.04
C VAL A 81 24.03 -11.92 16.33
N VAL A 82 22.85 -11.30 16.45
CA VAL A 82 22.48 -10.52 17.65
C VAL A 82 22.22 -11.45 18.83
N LEU A 83 21.52 -12.56 18.62
CA LEU A 83 21.23 -13.52 19.69
C LEU A 83 22.50 -14.14 20.28
N ASN A 84 23.49 -14.47 19.45
CA ASN A 84 24.78 -14.99 19.90
C ASN A 84 25.58 -13.94 20.68
N TYR A 85 25.55 -12.68 20.25
CA TYR A 85 26.18 -11.59 21.01
C TYR A 85 25.54 -11.40 22.39
N LEU A 86 24.20 -11.37 22.44
CA LEU A 86 23.46 -11.23 23.71
C LEU A 86 23.67 -12.43 24.64
N ALA A 87 23.81 -13.64 24.09
CA ALA A 87 24.10 -14.83 24.89
C ALA A 87 25.44 -14.77 25.65
N LEU A 88 26.42 -13.99 25.15
CA LEU A 88 27.68 -13.74 25.86
C LEU A 88 27.53 -12.81 27.06
N GLN A 89 26.41 -12.08 27.15
CA GLN A 89 26.14 -11.05 28.16
C GLN A 89 25.21 -11.56 29.27
N TRP A 90 25.13 -12.88 29.48
CA TRP A 90 24.35 -13.47 30.57
C TRP A 90 24.87 -12.98 31.94
N PRO A 91 24.01 -12.63 32.92
CA PRO A 91 22.55 -12.76 32.94
C PRO A 91 21.80 -11.65 32.20
N ASN A 92 20.64 -11.99 31.62
CA ASN A 92 19.81 -11.01 30.91
C ASN A 92 19.28 -9.88 31.81
N GLU A 93 19.19 -10.11 33.13
CA GLU A 93 18.75 -9.07 34.07
C GLU A 93 19.75 -7.90 34.19
N ASP A 94 21.03 -8.14 33.86
CA ASP A 94 22.11 -7.16 34.00
C ASP A 94 22.42 -6.41 32.69
N LEU A 95 21.70 -6.71 31.61
CA LEU A 95 21.85 -6.04 30.33
C LEU A 95 21.31 -4.60 30.40
N SER A 96 22.21 -3.62 30.26
CA SER A 96 21.84 -2.22 30.17
C SER A 96 21.15 -1.90 28.84
N LEU A 97 20.33 -0.84 28.82
CA LEU A 97 19.71 -0.35 27.59
C LEU A 97 20.74 0.10 26.55
N GLU A 98 21.92 0.56 26.98
CA GLU A 98 23.03 0.94 26.10
C GLU A 98 23.54 -0.26 25.28
N ASN A 99 23.45 -1.48 25.83
CA ASN A 99 23.82 -2.70 25.13
C ASN A 99 22.73 -3.21 24.17
N LEU A 100 21.52 -2.61 24.19
CA LEU A 100 20.34 -3.01 23.40
C LEU A 100 19.93 -1.99 22.33
N SER A 101 20.58 -0.83 22.30
CA SER A 101 20.33 0.27 21.35
C SER A 101 21.30 0.26 20.19
#